data_AF-A0A6I0IZ88-F1
#
_entry.id   AF-A0A6I0IZ88-F1
#
_cell.length_a   1.000
_cell.length_b   1.000
_cell.length_c   1.000
_cell.angle_alpha   90.00
_cell.angle_beta   90.00
_cell.angle_gamma   90.00
#
_symmetry.space_group_name_H-M   'P 1'
#
loop_
_entity.id
_entity.type
_entity.pdbx_description
1 polymer ?
#
loop_
_entity_poly.entity_id
_entity_poly.type
_entity_poly.pdbx_seq_one_letter_code
_entity_poly.pdbx_strand_id
1 'polypeptide(L)'
;MTKERMETFKIIGVRPLKGCNKHVIKNLRPDVFYAFYNNYELKDGKVIKGEQQVPDNLYASNISLHAIVGMNGSGKSTIVELIIRIINNLSFYILGEQSGTYAAEPLVPVKRLKAELYYEKDNVIYKIAISNEGFSWTDEYGNIMGHNSDDLQSLFYTIVINYSHYAYNSLEYQSEIMGRYKKKFWIEALFHKNDGYRTPIVLNPFRERGNIDINVETELAEQRSIAFFLILSFTTLLVFIPIMTLNLL
;
A
#
# COMPACT_ATOMS: atom_id res chain seq x y z
N MET A 1 36.54 -0.97 1.70
CA MET A 1 35.25 -1.47 2.20
C MET A 1 34.20 -0.44 1.88
N THR A 2 33.46 -0.65 0.79
CA THR A 2 32.24 0.09 0.49
C THR A 2 31.24 -0.25 1.58
N LYS A 3 30.83 0.76 2.36
CA LYS A 3 29.74 0.63 3.33
C LYS A 3 28.51 0.26 2.50
N GLU A 4 28.07 -1.01 2.54
CA GLU A 4 26.80 -1.39 1.91
C GLU A 4 25.74 -0.43 2.43
N ARG A 5 25.11 0.30 1.51
CA ARG A 5 24.05 1.24 1.84
C ARG A 5 22.87 0.39 2.29
N MET A 6 22.61 0.40 3.58
CA MET A 6 21.48 -0.33 4.14
C MET A 6 20.19 0.30 3.61
N GLU A 7 19.43 -0.46 2.81
CA GLU A 7 18.13 -0.04 2.32
C GLU A 7 17.15 -0.13 3.48
N THR A 8 16.52 1.00 3.81
CA THR A 8 15.62 1.09 4.96
C THR A 8 14.26 1.57 4.51
N PHE A 9 13.20 0.89 4.94
CA PHE A 9 11.82 1.29 4.67
C PHE A 9 10.99 1.28 5.95
N LYS A 10 10.22 2.36 6.17
CA LYS A 10 9.35 2.53 7.33
C LYS A 10 8.07 3.26 6.94
N ILE A 11 6.89 2.72 7.27
CA ILE A 11 5.65 3.51 7.23
C ILE A 11 5.57 4.30 8.54
N ILE A 12 5.72 5.60 8.48
CA ILE A 12 5.86 6.45 9.66
C ILE A 12 4.51 6.67 10.34
N GLY A 13 3.46 6.93 9.56
CA GLY A 13 2.14 7.19 10.11
C GLY A 13 1.16 7.78 9.11
N VAL A 14 -0.08 7.98 9.59
CA VAL A 14 -1.17 8.56 8.80
C VAL A 14 -1.85 9.70 9.54
N ARG A 15 -2.41 10.64 8.79
CA ARG A 15 -3.16 11.77 9.33
C ARG A 15 -4.45 11.99 8.54
N PRO A 16 -5.63 11.61 9.06
CA PRO A 16 -6.88 12.05 8.46
C PRO A 16 -7.02 13.56 8.60
N LEU A 17 -7.43 14.26 7.55
CA LEU A 17 -7.55 15.72 7.55
C LEU A 17 -8.99 16.18 7.77
N LYS A 18 -9.16 17.42 8.22
CA LYS A 18 -10.47 18.06 8.33
C LYS A 18 -11.24 18.01 7.00
N GLY A 19 -12.52 17.62 7.09
CA GLY A 19 -13.40 17.48 5.93
C GLY A 19 -13.31 16.13 5.22
N CYS A 20 -12.48 15.20 5.70
CA CYS A 20 -12.55 13.79 5.30
C CYS A 20 -13.93 13.20 5.67
N ASN A 21 -14.41 12.26 4.87
CA ASN A 21 -15.71 11.62 5.09
C ASN A 21 -15.76 10.89 6.44
N LYS A 22 -16.80 11.13 7.25
CA LYS A 22 -16.99 10.50 8.57
C LYS A 22 -17.06 8.97 8.48
N HIS A 23 -17.63 8.42 7.41
CA HIS A 23 -17.68 6.97 7.20
C HIS A 23 -16.30 6.35 6.94
N VAL A 24 -15.36 7.13 6.38
CA VAL A 24 -13.98 6.69 6.11
C VAL A 24 -13.15 6.74 7.37
N ILE A 25 -13.18 7.86 8.11
CA ILE A 25 -12.35 8.03 9.31
C ILE A 25 -12.94 7.34 10.54
N LYS A 26 -14.24 6.97 10.51
CA LYS A 26 -14.98 6.31 11.60
C LYS A 26 -14.75 7.02 12.94
N ASN A 27 -13.91 6.45 13.78
CA ASN A 27 -13.55 6.90 15.13
C ASN A 27 -12.22 7.67 15.20
N LEU A 28 -11.45 7.73 14.10
CA LEU A 28 -10.24 8.54 14.02
C LEU A 28 -10.60 10.02 14.09
N ARG A 29 -9.85 10.74 14.91
CA ARG A 29 -9.93 12.20 15.05
C ARG A 29 -9.24 12.88 13.87
N PRO A 30 -9.90 13.82 13.17
CA PRO A 30 -9.27 14.65 12.15
C PRO A 30 -8.09 15.46 12.70
N ASP A 31 -7.14 15.74 11.83
CA ASP A 31 -5.90 16.48 12.03
C ASP A 31 -4.94 15.90 13.09
N VAL A 32 -5.25 14.71 13.62
CA VAL A 32 -4.36 13.94 14.52
C VAL A 32 -3.42 13.06 13.70
N PHE A 33 -2.13 13.16 13.98
CA PHE A 33 -1.11 12.29 13.40
C PHE A 33 -1.03 10.97 14.19
N TYR A 34 -1.34 9.86 13.52
CA TYR A 34 -1.22 8.50 14.06
C TYR A 34 0.14 7.94 13.66
N ALA A 35 1.16 8.21 14.48
CA ALA A 35 2.50 7.66 14.31
C ALA A 35 2.54 6.16 14.61
N PHE A 36 3.29 5.39 13.83
CA PHE A 36 3.54 3.95 14.04
C PHE A 36 4.86 3.69 14.77
N TYR A 37 5.62 4.75 15.00
CA TYR A 37 6.92 4.73 15.63
C TYR A 37 7.02 5.88 16.63
N ASN A 38 7.53 5.60 17.82
CA ASN A 38 7.61 6.58 18.90
C ASN A 38 8.61 7.71 18.62
N ASN A 39 9.59 7.47 17.75
CA ASN A 39 10.62 8.45 17.42
C ASN A 39 10.23 9.37 16.25
N TYR A 40 8.97 9.35 15.79
CA TYR A 40 8.50 10.30 14.77
C TYR A 40 7.37 11.15 15.31
N GLU A 41 7.50 12.45 15.11
CA GLU A 41 6.52 13.44 15.55
C GLU A 41 6.22 14.42 14.42
N LEU A 42 4.96 14.86 14.29
CA LEU A 42 4.59 15.90 13.34
C LEU A 42 4.58 17.27 14.04
N LYS A 43 5.51 18.16 13.68
CA LYS A 43 5.56 19.55 14.15
C LYS A 43 5.54 20.51 12.96
N ASP A 44 4.68 21.52 13.05
CA ASP A 44 4.56 22.58 12.03
C ASP A 44 4.43 22.05 10.59
N GLY A 45 3.72 20.93 10.43
CA GLY A 45 3.49 20.28 9.13
C GLY A 45 4.67 19.45 8.59
N LYS A 46 5.76 19.32 9.35
CA LYS A 46 6.91 18.47 9.02
C LYS A 46 7.06 17.34 10.03
N VAL A 47 7.42 16.16 9.52
CA VAL A 47 7.75 15.02 10.37
C VAL A 47 9.20 15.18 10.83
N ILE A 48 9.43 15.06 12.13
CA ILE A 48 10.74 15.11 12.75
C ILE A 48 11.08 13.71 13.26
N LYS A 49 12.26 13.22 12.89
CA LYS A 49 12.84 11.95 13.34
C LYS A 49 13.72 12.21 14.56
N GLY A 50 13.31 11.67 15.70
CA GLY A 50 14.09 11.62 16.93
C GLY A 50 15.02 10.42 16.99
N GLU A 51 15.70 10.26 18.14
CA GLU A 51 16.63 9.16 18.36
C GLU A 51 15.95 7.79 18.27
N GLN A 52 16.63 6.89 17.57
CA GLN A 52 16.16 5.54 17.36
C GLN A 52 16.58 4.64 18.53
N GLN A 53 15.60 4.06 19.22
CA GLN A 53 15.84 3.21 20.39
C GLN A 53 16.27 1.79 20.05
N VAL A 54 15.97 1.33 18.82
CA VAL A 54 16.13 -0.06 18.38
C VAL A 54 16.92 -0.08 17.07
N PRO A 55 17.94 -0.94 16.90
CA PRO A 55 18.69 -1.03 15.65
C PRO A 55 17.81 -1.30 14.43
N ASP A 56 18.16 -0.72 13.26
CA ASP A 56 17.41 -0.91 12.01
C ASP A 56 17.35 -2.38 11.55
N ASN A 57 18.35 -3.19 11.91
CA ASN A 57 18.47 -4.60 11.55
C ASN A 57 18.11 -5.55 12.70
N LEU A 58 17.28 -5.13 13.67
CA LEU A 58 16.91 -5.99 14.81
C LEU A 58 16.41 -7.38 14.37
N TYR A 59 15.63 -7.45 13.29
CA TYR A 59 15.06 -8.70 12.78
C TYR A 59 15.91 -9.32 11.67
N ALA A 60 16.26 -8.54 10.64
CA ALA A 60 17.24 -8.86 9.61
C ALA A 60 17.53 -7.62 8.76
N SER A 61 18.56 -7.69 7.91
CA SER A 61 18.76 -6.69 6.86
C SER A 61 17.54 -6.60 5.95
N ASN A 62 17.13 -5.38 5.59
CA ASN A 62 15.98 -5.09 4.73
C ASN A 62 14.62 -5.61 5.26
N ILE A 63 14.52 -5.97 6.55
CA ILE A 63 13.27 -6.40 7.19
C ILE A 63 12.91 -5.45 8.34
N SER A 64 11.80 -4.74 8.17
CA SER A 64 11.18 -3.92 9.20
C SER A 64 9.88 -4.56 9.68
N LEU A 65 9.69 -4.68 11.00
CA LEU A 65 8.47 -5.22 11.60
C LEU A 65 7.76 -4.18 12.47
N HIS A 66 6.45 -4.01 12.25
CA HIS A 66 5.60 -3.11 13.02
C HIS A 66 4.36 -3.83 13.55
N ALA A 67 3.98 -3.46 14.77
CA ALA A 67 2.75 -3.92 15.39
C ALA A 67 1.89 -2.72 15.78
N ILE A 68 0.63 -2.71 15.33
CA ILE A 68 -0.36 -1.72 15.74
C ILE A 68 -1.24 -2.35 16.82
N VAL A 69 -1.07 -1.91 18.06
CA VAL A 69 -1.80 -2.41 19.24
C VAL A 69 -2.68 -1.33 19.85
N GLY A 70 -3.76 -1.74 20.53
CA GLY A 70 -4.69 -0.80 21.16
C GLY A 70 -6.03 -1.45 21.51
N MET A 71 -6.85 -0.74 22.29
CA MET A 71 -8.15 -1.23 22.74
C MET A 71 -9.12 -1.52 21.58
N ASN A 72 -10.14 -2.34 21.84
CA ASN A 72 -11.21 -2.56 20.87
C ASN A 72 -11.91 -1.23 20.54
N GLY A 73 -12.16 -0.99 19.25
CA GLY A 73 -12.73 0.28 18.80
C GLY A 73 -11.78 1.48 18.86
N SER A 74 -10.45 1.28 19.01
CA SER A 74 -9.47 2.40 18.95
C SER A 74 -9.13 2.86 17.52
N GLY A 75 -9.59 2.14 16.50
CA GLY A 75 -9.43 2.54 15.09
C GLY A 75 -8.26 1.89 14.35
N LYS A 76 -7.66 0.84 14.91
CA LYS A 76 -6.56 0.07 14.29
C LYS A 76 -6.88 -0.35 12.84
N SER A 77 -8.04 -0.99 12.64
CA SER A 77 -8.48 -1.40 11.30
C SER A 77 -8.76 -0.20 10.40
N THR A 78 -9.30 0.88 10.96
CA THR A 78 -9.56 2.13 10.22
C THR A 78 -8.28 2.78 9.71
N ILE A 79 -7.19 2.74 10.51
CA ILE A 79 -5.86 3.22 10.11
C ILE A 79 -5.34 2.45 8.91
N VAL A 80 -5.38 1.11 8.97
CA VAL A 80 -4.94 0.26 7.86
C VAL A 80 -5.80 0.52 6.62
N GLU A 81 -7.12 0.59 6.77
CA GLU A 81 -8.04 0.90 5.69
C GLU A 81 -7.77 2.28 5.07
N LEU A 82 -7.39 3.27 5.87
CA LEU A 82 -7.03 4.60 5.39
C LEU A 82 -5.78 4.57 4.48
N ILE A 83 -4.77 3.77 4.82
CA ILE A 83 -3.57 3.58 3.98
C ILE A 83 -3.97 2.98 2.62
N ILE A 84 -4.79 1.93 2.63
CA ILE A 84 -5.28 1.27 1.40
C ILE A 84 -6.00 2.30 0.51
N ARG A 85 -6.88 3.12 1.11
CA ARG A 85 -7.65 4.15 0.41
C ARG A 85 -6.75 5.25 -0.17
N ILE A 86 -5.70 5.65 0.55
CA ILE A 86 -4.70 6.62 0.07
C ILE A 86 -3.97 6.06 -1.16
N ILE A 87 -3.47 4.83 -1.09
CA ILE A 87 -2.76 4.19 -2.22
C ILE A 87 -3.70 4.03 -3.42
N ASN A 88 -4.95 3.62 -3.20
CA ASN A 88 -5.96 3.51 -4.25
C ASN A 88 -6.20 4.85 -4.97
N ASN A 89 -6.45 5.92 -4.21
CA ASN A 89 -6.70 7.23 -4.80
C ASN A 89 -5.46 7.78 -5.51
N LEU A 90 -4.27 7.64 -4.92
CA LEU A 90 -3.00 8.01 -5.57
C LEU A 90 -2.88 7.30 -6.93
N SER A 91 -3.07 5.98 -6.94
CA SER A 91 -2.98 5.16 -8.16
C SER A 91 -4.02 5.57 -9.20
N PHE A 92 -5.26 5.83 -8.77
CA PHE A 92 -6.31 6.33 -9.65
C PHE A 92 -5.94 7.67 -10.29
N TYR A 93 -5.40 8.61 -9.52
CA TYR A 93 -5.05 9.93 -10.05
C TYR A 93 -3.86 9.91 -11.02
N ILE A 94 -2.91 8.98 -10.84
CA ILE A 94 -1.73 8.85 -11.70
C ILE A 94 -2.04 8.02 -12.96
N LEU A 95 -2.72 6.87 -12.81
CA LEU A 95 -3.01 5.97 -13.93
C LEU A 95 -4.27 6.36 -14.72
N GLY A 96 -5.16 7.14 -14.11
CA GLY A 96 -6.45 7.52 -14.67
C GLY A 96 -7.42 6.35 -14.84
N GLU A 97 -8.50 6.61 -15.58
CA GLU A 97 -9.54 5.63 -15.89
C GLU A 97 -9.08 4.56 -16.91
N GLN A 98 -7.89 4.70 -17.49
CA GLN A 98 -7.36 3.84 -18.56
C GLN A 98 -6.43 2.72 -18.06
N SER A 99 -6.50 2.37 -16.78
CA SER A 99 -5.63 1.36 -16.16
C SER A 99 -5.91 -0.10 -16.56
N GLY A 100 -6.77 -0.36 -17.56
CA GLY A 100 -7.14 -1.71 -17.97
C GLY A 100 -6.83 -2.06 -19.42
N THR A 101 -6.47 -3.33 -19.66
CA THR A 101 -6.86 -4.03 -20.90
C THR A 101 -8.40 -4.10 -20.97
N TYR A 102 -9.00 -4.38 -22.13
CA TYR A 102 -10.46 -4.44 -22.31
C TYR A 102 -11.22 -5.34 -21.29
N ALA A 103 -10.51 -6.20 -20.54
CA ALA A 103 -11.07 -7.13 -19.55
C ALA A 103 -10.85 -6.73 -18.08
N ALA A 104 -10.12 -5.66 -17.77
CA ALA A 104 -9.81 -5.27 -16.38
C ALA A 104 -10.79 -4.22 -15.83
N GLU A 105 -11.15 -4.32 -14.55
CA GLU A 105 -11.92 -3.27 -13.89
C GLU A 105 -11.04 -2.02 -13.65
N PRO A 106 -11.47 -0.81 -14.07
CA PRO A 106 -10.74 0.40 -13.78
C PRO A 106 -10.82 0.72 -12.28
N LEU A 107 -9.75 1.30 -11.73
CA LEU A 107 -9.77 1.79 -10.35
C LEU A 107 -10.92 2.79 -10.14
N VAL A 108 -11.51 2.75 -8.94
CA VAL A 108 -12.53 3.71 -8.53
C VAL A 108 -12.00 4.47 -7.31
N PRO A 109 -11.94 5.81 -7.36
CA PRO A 109 -11.45 6.60 -6.23
C PRO A 109 -12.50 6.68 -5.13
N VAL A 110 -12.03 6.76 -3.89
CA VAL A 110 -12.84 7.01 -2.71
C VAL A 110 -13.20 8.49 -2.66
N LYS A 111 -14.51 8.79 -2.63
CA LYS A 111 -15.02 10.16 -2.55
C LYS A 111 -14.76 10.78 -1.18
N ARG A 112 -14.39 12.07 -1.16
CA ARG A 112 -14.18 12.86 0.06
C ARG A 112 -13.12 12.25 1.00
N LEU A 113 -12.12 11.58 0.42
CA LEU A 113 -10.92 11.20 1.13
C LEU A 113 -10.01 12.42 1.27
N LYS A 114 -9.71 12.80 2.51
CA LYS A 114 -8.69 13.81 2.82
C LYS A 114 -7.77 13.24 3.90
N ALA A 115 -6.56 12.88 3.52
CA ALA A 115 -5.62 12.24 4.44
C ALA A 115 -4.18 12.35 3.92
N GLU A 116 -3.25 12.26 4.85
CA GLU A 116 -1.81 12.23 4.58
C GLU A 116 -1.23 10.88 5.04
N LEU A 117 -0.30 10.34 4.25
CA LEU A 117 0.50 9.16 4.55
C LEU A 117 1.97 9.57 4.52
N TYR A 118 2.71 9.16 5.54
CA TYR A 118 4.12 9.44 5.69
C TYR A 118 4.91 8.14 5.73
N TYR A 119 6.00 8.08 4.98
CA TYR A 119 6.90 6.94 4.98
C TYR A 119 8.35 7.41 4.82
N GLU A 120 9.29 6.60 5.28
CA GLU A 120 10.72 6.80 5.10
C GLU A 120 11.25 5.71 4.17
N LYS A 121 12.05 6.11 3.18
CA LYS A 121 12.80 5.21 2.31
C LYS A 121 14.22 5.75 2.20
N ASP A 122 15.22 4.92 2.51
CA ASP A 122 16.64 5.25 2.42
C ASP A 122 17.04 6.54 3.16
N ASN A 123 16.48 6.72 4.36
CA ASN A 123 16.60 7.91 5.22
C ASN A 123 15.98 9.20 4.66
N VAL A 124 15.17 9.11 3.61
CA VAL A 124 14.39 10.23 3.08
C VAL A 124 12.93 10.07 3.46
N ILE A 125 12.35 11.11 4.07
CA ILE A 125 10.93 11.14 4.41
C ILE A 125 10.12 11.59 3.19
N TYR A 126 9.03 10.89 2.94
CA TYR A 126 8.06 11.18 1.90
C TYR A 126 6.68 11.41 2.50
N LYS A 127 5.90 12.25 1.82
CA LYS A 127 4.51 12.54 2.14
C LYS A 127 3.63 12.35 0.91
N ILE A 128 2.56 11.58 1.06
CA ILE A 128 1.45 11.50 0.11
C ILE A 128 0.25 12.17 0.77
N ALA A 129 -0.30 13.21 0.15
CA ALA A 129 -1.51 13.88 0.59
C ALA A 129 -2.61 13.71 -0.47
N ILE A 130 -3.77 13.20 -0.05
CA ILE A 130 -4.97 13.09 -0.89
C ILE A 130 -5.96 14.18 -0.49
N SER A 131 -6.56 14.83 -1.48
CA SER A 131 -7.63 15.81 -1.30
C SER A 131 -8.78 15.53 -2.27
N ASN A 132 -9.81 16.38 -2.25
CA ASN A 132 -10.89 16.30 -3.24
C ASN A 132 -10.44 16.74 -4.64
N GLU A 133 -9.37 17.54 -4.70
CA GLU A 133 -8.90 18.21 -5.92
C GLU A 133 -7.78 17.41 -6.62
N GLY A 134 -7.25 16.39 -5.95
CA GLY A 134 -6.20 15.54 -6.49
C GLY A 134 -5.29 14.99 -5.39
N PHE A 135 -4.00 14.90 -5.69
CA PHE A 135 -2.97 14.45 -4.76
C PHE A 135 -1.75 15.37 -4.80
N SER A 136 -0.92 15.26 -3.76
CA SER A 136 0.45 15.74 -3.74
C SER A 136 1.33 14.63 -3.19
N TRP A 137 2.43 14.34 -3.87
CA TRP A 137 3.43 13.38 -3.42
C TRP A 137 4.79 14.06 -3.46
N THR A 138 5.41 14.23 -2.30
CA THR A 138 6.69 14.94 -2.17
C THR A 138 7.65 14.22 -1.23
N ASP A 139 8.94 14.44 -1.41
CA ASP A 139 9.94 14.16 -0.37
C ASP A 139 10.10 15.35 0.61
N GLU A 140 10.96 15.19 1.61
CA GLU A 140 11.27 16.20 2.62
C GLU A 140 12.04 17.42 2.08
N TYR A 141 12.66 17.28 0.91
CA TYR A 141 13.37 18.34 0.19
C TYR A 141 12.43 19.17 -0.70
N GLY A 142 11.20 18.71 -0.90
CA GLY A 142 10.18 19.36 -1.73
C GLY A 142 10.18 18.90 -3.19
N ASN A 143 10.92 17.85 -3.53
CA ASN A 143 10.83 17.24 -4.86
C ASN A 143 9.46 16.58 -5.01
N ILE A 144 8.84 16.79 -6.17
CA ILE A 144 7.52 16.25 -6.50
C ILE A 144 7.70 14.91 -7.19
N MET A 145 6.83 13.95 -6.85
CA MET A 145 6.75 12.61 -7.41
C MET A 145 5.37 12.37 -8.03
N GLY A 146 5.21 11.25 -8.73
CA GLY A 146 3.91 10.82 -9.25
C GLY A 146 3.52 11.51 -10.55
N HIS A 147 4.50 11.90 -11.36
CA HIS A 147 4.28 12.47 -12.68
C HIS A 147 3.74 11.44 -13.68
N ASN A 148 4.05 10.16 -13.48
CA ASN A 148 3.68 9.08 -14.39
C ASN A 148 3.59 7.72 -13.65
N SER A 149 3.32 6.66 -14.41
CA SER A 149 3.25 5.28 -13.90
C SER A 149 4.57 4.73 -13.37
N ASP A 150 5.71 5.26 -13.80
CA ASP A 150 7.03 4.77 -13.39
C ASP A 150 7.36 5.32 -11.99
N ASP A 151 7.00 6.58 -11.72
CA ASP A 151 7.03 7.13 -10.38
C ASP A 151 6.15 6.30 -9.43
N LEU A 152 4.95 5.92 -9.87
CA LEU A 152 4.07 5.08 -9.06
C LEU A 152 4.69 3.70 -8.75
N GLN A 153 5.45 3.12 -9.68
CA GLN A 153 6.20 1.88 -9.44
C GLN A 153 7.38 2.06 -8.47
N SER A 154 7.89 3.29 -8.32
CA SER A 154 8.92 3.61 -7.33
C SER A 154 8.38 3.67 -5.89
N LEU A 155 7.05 3.72 -5.73
CA LEU A 155 6.39 3.55 -4.43
C LEU A 155 6.68 2.16 -3.88
N PHE A 156 6.56 1.99 -2.57
CA PHE A 156 6.61 0.67 -1.95
C PHE A 156 5.38 -0.17 -2.36
N TYR A 157 5.64 -1.43 -2.72
CA TYR A 157 4.56 -2.38 -3.05
C TYR A 157 3.92 -2.95 -1.78
N THR A 158 2.60 -2.92 -1.70
CA THR A 158 1.85 -3.36 -0.51
C THR A 158 1.08 -4.65 -0.76
N ILE A 159 1.32 -5.68 0.06
CA ILE A 159 0.50 -6.90 0.09
C ILE A 159 -0.33 -6.86 1.37
N VAL A 160 -1.65 -6.76 1.24
CA VAL A 160 -2.58 -6.82 2.37
C VAL A 160 -3.16 -8.22 2.47
N ILE A 161 -2.92 -8.90 3.59
CA ILE A 161 -3.47 -10.22 3.89
C ILE A 161 -4.50 -10.05 5.01
N ASN A 162 -5.78 -10.31 4.72
CA ASN A 162 -6.86 -10.13 5.68
C ASN A 162 -7.92 -11.24 5.58
N TYR A 163 -7.86 -12.20 6.51
CA TYR A 163 -8.84 -13.28 6.66
C TYR A 163 -9.99 -12.98 7.62
N SER A 164 -10.19 -11.72 8.03
CA SER A 164 -11.36 -11.35 8.81
C SER A 164 -12.61 -11.44 7.93
N HIS A 165 -13.55 -12.33 8.28
CA HIS A 165 -14.73 -12.60 7.47
C HIS A 165 -15.56 -11.34 7.18
N TYR A 166 -15.70 -10.46 8.16
CA TYR A 166 -16.48 -9.22 8.04
C TYR A 166 -15.71 -8.04 7.42
N ALA A 167 -14.41 -8.17 7.14
CA ALA A 167 -13.65 -7.09 6.54
C ALA A 167 -13.88 -7.02 5.02
N TYR A 168 -13.80 -5.80 4.46
CA TYR A 168 -13.78 -5.55 3.01
C TYR A 168 -14.98 -6.10 2.23
N ASN A 169 -16.15 -6.21 2.87
CA ASN A 169 -17.39 -6.49 2.15
C ASN A 169 -17.79 -5.27 1.32
N SER A 170 -17.79 -5.40 -0.01
CA SER A 170 -18.09 -4.28 -0.90
C SER A 170 -19.45 -3.63 -0.62
N LEU A 171 -20.42 -4.43 -0.14
CA LEU A 171 -21.77 -3.96 0.20
C LEU A 171 -21.81 -2.96 1.36
N GLU A 172 -20.79 -2.91 2.22
CA GLU A 172 -20.70 -1.93 3.30
C GLU A 172 -20.33 -0.53 2.80
N TYR A 173 -19.82 -0.42 1.57
CA TYR A 173 -19.33 0.84 1.00
C TYR A 173 -20.31 1.51 0.04
N GLN A 174 -21.60 1.16 0.09
CA GLN A 174 -22.65 1.73 -0.79
C GLN A 174 -22.74 3.26 -0.71
N SER A 175 -22.54 3.83 0.48
CA SER A 175 -22.53 5.29 0.67
C SER A 175 -21.36 6.01 -0.02
N GLU A 176 -20.37 5.26 -0.51
CA GLU A 176 -19.16 5.80 -1.14
C GLU A 176 -19.22 5.74 -2.68
N ILE A 177 -20.28 5.16 -3.25
CA ILE A 177 -20.47 5.07 -4.70
C ILE A 177 -20.53 6.49 -5.29
N MET A 178 -19.71 6.74 -6.30
CA MET A 178 -19.77 7.98 -7.08
C MET A 178 -20.74 7.79 -8.25
N GLY A 179 -21.62 8.77 -8.47
CA GLY A 179 -22.65 8.70 -9.52
C GLY A 179 -22.12 8.42 -10.92
N ARG A 180 -20.89 8.86 -11.24
CA ARG A 180 -20.24 8.56 -12.54
C ARG A 180 -19.80 7.09 -12.69
N TYR A 181 -19.58 6.37 -11.59
CA TYR A 181 -19.09 4.99 -11.56
C TYR A 181 -20.20 3.95 -11.30
N LYS A 182 -21.47 4.26 -11.62
CA LYS A 182 -22.67 3.39 -11.60
C LYS A 182 -22.47 2.02 -10.88
N LYS A 183 -22.75 1.97 -9.58
CA LYS A 183 -22.72 0.76 -8.72
C LYS A 183 -21.35 0.06 -8.54
N LYS A 184 -20.23 0.67 -8.93
CA LYS A 184 -18.88 0.12 -8.68
C LYS A 184 -18.32 0.60 -7.34
N PHE A 185 -17.82 -0.33 -6.55
CA PHE A 185 -17.16 -0.06 -5.27
C PHE A 185 -15.65 0.02 -5.46
N TRP A 186 -14.99 0.98 -4.80
CA TRP A 186 -13.54 1.13 -4.86
C TRP A 186 -12.78 -0.13 -4.43
N ILE A 187 -13.28 -0.81 -3.39
CA ILE A 187 -12.66 -2.04 -2.88
C ILE A 187 -12.82 -3.20 -3.87
N GLU A 188 -13.97 -3.27 -4.57
CA GLU A 188 -14.25 -4.30 -5.56
C GLU A 188 -13.39 -4.09 -6.81
N ALA A 189 -13.22 -2.84 -7.24
CA ALA A 189 -12.28 -2.49 -8.31
C ALA A 189 -10.84 -2.88 -7.96
N LEU A 190 -10.42 -2.74 -6.70
CA LEU A 190 -9.10 -3.19 -6.25
C LEU A 190 -8.92 -4.71 -6.25
N PHE A 191 -9.97 -5.47 -5.95
CA PHE A 191 -9.93 -6.94 -6.02
C PHE A 191 -9.90 -7.46 -7.46
N HIS A 192 -10.58 -6.78 -8.39
CA HIS A 192 -10.71 -7.21 -9.79
C HIS A 192 -9.74 -6.53 -10.75
N LYS A 193 -8.86 -5.65 -10.27
CA LYS A 193 -7.85 -5.02 -11.12
C LYS A 193 -6.93 -6.11 -11.70
N ASN A 194 -6.77 -6.09 -13.01
CA ASN A 194 -5.80 -6.91 -13.72
C ASN A 194 -4.82 -5.97 -14.44
N ASP A 195 -4.02 -5.27 -13.63
CA ASP A 195 -3.20 -4.14 -14.05
C ASP A 195 -1.70 -4.46 -14.11
N GLY A 196 -1.33 -5.74 -14.00
CA GLY A 196 0.06 -6.18 -14.05
C GLY A 196 0.92 -5.63 -12.91
N TYR A 197 0.35 -5.50 -11.70
CA TYR A 197 1.02 -4.95 -10.51
C TYR A 197 1.36 -3.45 -10.60
N ARG A 198 0.79 -2.70 -11.57
CA ARG A 198 0.99 -1.25 -11.70
C ARG A 198 0.46 -0.46 -10.50
N THR A 199 -0.71 -0.82 -9.97
CA THR A 199 -1.18 -0.30 -8.69
C THR A 199 -0.36 -0.97 -7.59
N PRO A 200 0.36 -0.22 -6.74
CA PRO A 200 1.30 -0.73 -5.74
C PRO A 200 0.60 -1.29 -4.49
N ILE A 201 -0.53 -1.95 -4.68
CA ILE A 201 -1.26 -2.67 -3.65
C ILE A 201 -1.98 -3.88 -4.24
N VAL A 202 -1.98 -4.97 -3.48
CA VAL A 202 -2.82 -6.15 -3.72
C VAL A 202 -3.49 -6.57 -2.43
N LEU A 203 -4.76 -6.95 -2.52
CA LEU A 203 -5.56 -7.44 -1.39
C LEU A 203 -5.74 -8.95 -1.53
N ASN A 204 -5.50 -9.70 -0.46
CA ASN A 204 -5.69 -11.15 -0.39
C ASN A 204 -6.40 -11.53 0.93
N PRO A 205 -7.26 -12.55 0.93
CA PRO A 205 -7.74 -13.33 -0.23
C PRO A 205 -8.66 -12.50 -1.15
N PHE A 206 -8.87 -12.98 -2.38
CA PHE A 206 -9.84 -12.37 -3.30
C PHE A 206 -11.25 -12.43 -2.71
N ARG A 207 -12.05 -11.37 -2.95
CA ARG A 207 -13.42 -11.27 -2.45
C ARG A 207 -14.38 -10.75 -3.50
N GLU A 208 -15.51 -11.43 -3.62
CA GLU A 208 -16.67 -10.95 -4.37
C GLU A 208 -17.80 -10.62 -3.39
N ARG A 209 -18.11 -9.33 -3.24
CA ARG A 209 -19.14 -8.83 -2.29
C ARG A 209 -18.95 -9.37 -0.85
N GLY A 210 -17.69 -9.43 -0.42
CA GLY A 210 -17.29 -9.90 0.90
C GLY A 210 -17.09 -11.41 1.02
N ASN A 211 -17.59 -12.20 0.06
CA ASN A 211 -17.44 -13.65 0.07
C ASN A 211 -16.06 -14.07 -0.43
N ILE A 212 -15.47 -15.05 0.26
CA ILE A 212 -14.22 -15.71 -0.15
C ILE A 212 -14.62 -17.08 -0.69
N ASP A 213 -14.39 -17.31 -1.97
CA ASP A 213 -14.45 -18.67 -2.53
C ASP A 213 -13.09 -19.33 -2.34
N ILE A 214 -13.04 -20.35 -1.48
CA ILE A 214 -11.80 -21.04 -1.14
C ILE A 214 -11.19 -21.78 -2.35
N ASN A 215 -11.99 -22.23 -3.30
CA ASN A 215 -11.50 -22.94 -4.48
C ASN A 215 -10.81 -21.96 -5.42
N VAL A 216 -11.42 -20.80 -5.65
CA VAL A 216 -10.81 -19.70 -6.42
C VAL A 216 -9.53 -19.23 -5.73
N GLU A 217 -9.56 -19.04 -4.41
CA GLU A 217 -8.36 -18.61 -3.67
C GLU A 217 -7.24 -19.66 -3.73
N THR A 218 -7.57 -20.96 -3.72
CA THR A 218 -6.59 -22.04 -3.90
C THR A 218 -5.93 -21.94 -5.29
N GLU A 219 -6.73 -21.80 -6.35
CA GLU A 219 -6.22 -21.64 -7.71
C GLU A 219 -5.33 -20.40 -7.85
N LEU A 220 -5.76 -19.25 -7.32
CA LEU A 220 -4.98 -18.02 -7.32
C LEU A 220 -3.67 -18.16 -6.52
N ALA A 221 -3.69 -18.86 -5.39
CA ALA A 221 -2.49 -19.13 -4.59
C ALA A 221 -1.51 -20.04 -5.32
N GLU A 222 -1.99 -21.06 -6.04
CA GLU A 222 -1.17 -21.92 -6.91
C GLU A 222 -0.54 -21.11 -8.04
N GLN A 223 -1.34 -20.29 -8.76
CA GLN A 223 -0.85 -19.42 -9.81
C GLN A 223 0.24 -18.45 -9.32
N ARG A 224 0.04 -17.83 -8.14
CA ARG A 224 1.06 -16.97 -7.52
C ARG A 224 2.32 -17.73 -7.17
N SER A 225 2.19 -18.94 -6.61
CA SER A 225 3.34 -19.79 -6.26
C SER A 225 4.15 -20.18 -7.50
N ILE A 226 3.48 -20.54 -8.60
CA ILE A 226 4.11 -20.82 -9.90
C ILE A 226 4.81 -19.57 -10.44
N ALA A 227 4.16 -18.41 -10.39
CA ALA A 227 4.76 -17.16 -10.84
C ALA A 227 6.02 -16.80 -10.04
N PHE A 228 5.99 -16.95 -8.71
CA PHE A 228 7.16 -16.76 -7.87
C PHE A 228 8.29 -17.74 -8.23
N PHE A 229 7.96 -19.02 -8.43
CA PHE A 229 8.95 -20.02 -8.84
C PHE A 229 9.59 -19.68 -10.18
N LEU A 230 8.79 -19.28 -11.18
CA LEU A 230 9.28 -18.86 -12.49
C LEU A 230 10.22 -17.66 -12.37
N ILE A 231 9.80 -16.58 -11.68
CA ILE A 231 10.62 -15.38 -11.49
C ILE A 231 11.95 -15.71 -10.80
N LEU A 232 11.93 -16.54 -9.75
CA LEU A 232 13.14 -16.98 -9.05
C LEU A 232 14.03 -17.83 -9.96
N SER A 233 13.45 -18.75 -10.72
CA SER A 233 14.21 -19.61 -11.63
C SER A 233 14.93 -18.82 -12.73
N PHE A 234 14.28 -17.81 -13.33
CA PHE A 234 14.88 -16.95 -14.36
C PHE A 234 15.92 -15.98 -13.79
N THR A 235 15.73 -15.48 -12.57
CA THR A 235 16.75 -14.65 -11.89
C THR A 235 17.95 -15.48 -11.46
N THR A 236 17.78 -16.73 -11.03
CA THR A 236 18.92 -17.65 -10.79
C THR A 236 19.63 -18.07 -12.08
N LEU A 237 18.91 -18.24 -13.21
CA LEU A 237 19.52 -18.60 -14.50
C LEU A 237 20.44 -17.48 -15.04
N LEU A 238 20.13 -16.22 -14.73
CA LEU A 238 20.96 -15.06 -15.08
C LEU A 238 22.15 -14.84 -14.12
N VAL A 239 22.14 -15.46 -12.94
CA VAL A 239 23.24 -15.37 -11.94
C VAL A 239 24.16 -16.61 -11.99
N PHE A 240 23.74 -17.72 -12.61
CA PHE A 240 24.55 -18.94 -12.80
C PHE A 240 25.01 -19.14 -14.25
N ILE A 241 25.84 -18.23 -14.76
CA ILE A 241 26.90 -18.61 -15.70
C ILE A 241 28.23 -18.14 -15.10
N PRO A 242 28.79 -18.95 -14.19
CA PRO A 242 30.15 -19.40 -14.43
C PRO A 242 30.25 -20.92 -14.33
N ILE A 243 30.87 -21.45 -15.38
CA ILE A 243 31.38 -22.81 -15.57
C ILE A 243 32.07 -23.32 -14.29
N MET A 244 31.63 -24.46 -13.76
CA MET A 244 32.58 -25.42 -13.19
C MET A 244 32.02 -26.85 -13.26
N THR A 245 32.75 -27.65 -14.03
CA THR A 245 32.64 -29.10 -14.19
C THR A 245 32.62 -29.83 -12.85
N LEU A 246 31.66 -30.74 -12.68
CA LEU A 246 31.72 -31.78 -11.65
C LEU A 246 32.23 -33.06 -12.30
N ASN A 247 33.49 -33.42 -12.01
CA ASN A 247 33.99 -34.77 -12.26
C ASN A 247 33.20 -35.74 -11.37
N LEU A 248 32.46 -36.65 -12.01
CA LEU A 248 32.03 -37.90 -11.39
C LEU A 248 33.24 -38.85 -11.36
N LEU A 249 33.42 -39.54 -10.24
CA LEU A 249 34.25 -40.74 -10.15
C LEU A 249 33.83 -41.77 -11.21
#